data_AF-A0A3G8JR50-F1
#
_entry.id   AF-A0A3G8JR50-F1
#
_cell.length_a   1.000
_cell.length_b   1.000
_cell.length_c   1.000
_cell.angle_alpha   90.00
_cell.angle_beta   90.00
_cell.angle_gamma   90.00
#
_symmetry.space_group_name_H-M   'P 1'
#
loop_
_entity.id
_entity.type
_entity.pdbx_description
1 polymer ?
#
loop_
_entity_poly.entity_id
_entity_poly.type
_entity_poly.pdbx_seq_one_letter_code
_entity_poly.pdbx_strand_id
1 'polypeptide(L)'
;MGEHVNVDPADLRYGAHQLGGWHDDTARVFDTEHTQIGDAASGWVGASAAALGERLDALRTSAEAVTTRLGDHSTKFTLSAHEFESQDDSSGETISRVIPTSPTDSSSHLNL
;
A
#
# COMPACT_ATOMS: atom_id res chain seq x y z
N MET A 1 15.00 -24.30 -1.46
CA MET A 1 14.16 -24.34 -0.24
C MET A 1 13.49 -22.99 -0.18
N GLY A 2 12.25 -22.90 -0.64
CA GLY A 2 11.53 -21.62 -0.69
C GLY A 2 11.10 -21.26 0.72
N GLU A 3 11.48 -20.09 1.20
CA GLU A 3 10.96 -19.56 2.45
C GLU A 3 9.46 -19.29 2.24
N HIS A 4 8.61 -20.00 2.99
CA HIS A 4 7.18 -19.79 2.95
C HIS A 4 6.87 -18.50 3.69
N VAL A 5 6.68 -17.41 2.94
CA VAL A 5 6.22 -16.14 3.50
C VAL A 5 4.76 -16.31 3.87
N ASN A 6 4.46 -16.28 5.17
CA ASN A 6 3.10 -16.14 5.65
C ASN A 6 2.68 -14.68 5.47
N VAL A 7 1.67 -14.42 4.65
CA VAL A 7 1.17 -13.07 4.38
C VAL A 7 -0.19 -12.92 5.04
N ASP A 8 -0.32 -11.95 5.93
CA ASP A 8 -1.59 -11.56 6.53
C ASP A 8 -2.21 -10.39 5.73
N PRO A 9 -3.38 -10.57 5.09
CA PRO A 9 -4.09 -9.48 4.39
C PRO A 9 -4.44 -8.29 5.30
N ALA A 10 -4.62 -8.50 6.60
CA ALA A 10 -4.85 -7.42 7.55
C ALA A 10 -3.62 -6.52 7.70
N ASP A 11 -2.42 -7.11 7.80
CA ASP A 11 -1.16 -6.37 7.85
C ASP A 11 -0.90 -5.61 6.54
N LEU A 12 -1.24 -6.20 5.40
CA LEU A 12 -1.14 -5.53 4.11
C LEU A 12 -2.05 -4.29 4.03
N ARG A 13 -3.31 -4.39 4.47
CA ARG A 13 -4.23 -3.26 4.53
C ARG A 13 -3.76 -2.18 5.49
N TYR A 14 -3.26 -2.58 6.65
CA TYR A 14 -2.71 -1.65 7.62
C TYR A 14 -1.52 -0.89 7.04
N GLY A 15 -0.59 -1.60 6.41
CA GLY A 15 0.55 -1.00 5.70
C GLY A 15 0.11 -0.07 4.57
N ALA A 16 -0.90 -0.46 3.77
CA ALA A 16 -1.47 0.37 2.72
C ALA A 16 -2.02 1.70 3.28
N HIS A 17 -2.78 1.63 4.38
CA HIS A 17 -3.35 2.82 5.01
C HIS A 17 -2.26 3.72 5.60
N GLN A 18 -1.23 3.16 6.23
CA GLN A 18 -0.09 3.95 6.71
C GLN A 18 0.63 4.66 5.56
N LEU A 19 0.91 3.95 4.46
CA LEU A 19 1.56 4.52 3.28
C LEU A 19 0.71 5.63 2.65
N GLY A 20 -0.62 5.46 2.62
CA GLY A 20 -1.55 6.50 2.18
C GLY A 20 -1.49 7.74 3.07
N GLY A 21 -1.51 7.57 4.39
CA GLY A 21 -1.35 8.67 5.33
C GLY A 21 -0.01 9.40 5.18
N TRP A 22 1.09 8.66 5.01
CA TRP A 22 2.40 9.26 4.75
C TRP A 22 2.46 9.98 3.40
N HIS A 23 1.78 9.46 2.37
CA HIS A 23 1.64 10.15 1.08
C HIS A 23 0.99 11.51 1.28
N ASP A 24 -0.18 11.56 1.94
CA ASP A 24 -0.94 12.79 2.16
C ASP A 24 -0.15 13.81 2.99
N ASP A 25 0.46 13.37 4.09
CA ASP A 25 1.27 14.24 4.95
C ASP A 25 2.50 14.77 4.22
N THR A 26 3.20 13.92 3.47
CA THR A 26 4.40 14.30 2.73
C THR A 26 4.06 15.28 1.61
N ALA A 27 2.98 15.04 0.87
CA ALA A 27 2.50 15.94 -0.17
C ALA A 27 2.15 17.32 0.38
N ARG A 28 1.43 17.36 1.51
CA ARG A 28 1.06 18.61 2.20
C ARG A 28 2.29 19.39 2.69
N VAL A 29 3.27 18.69 3.27
CA VAL A 29 4.52 19.33 3.72
C VAL A 29 5.27 19.91 2.53
N PHE A 30 5.46 19.15 1.46
CA PHE A 30 6.15 19.65 0.28
C PHE A 30 5.46 20.85 -0.36
N ASP A 31 4.13 20.82 -0.52
CA ASP A 31 3.37 21.93 -1.08
C ASP A 31 3.52 23.21 -0.24
N THR A 32 3.44 23.06 1.09
CA THR A 32 3.63 24.15 2.04
C THR A 32 5.04 24.75 1.94
N GLU A 33 6.07 23.90 1.96
CA GLU A 33 7.47 24.35 1.91
C GLU A 33 7.83 24.96 0.55
N HIS A 34 7.36 24.38 -0.57
CA HIS A 34 7.57 24.95 -1.90
C HIS A 34 6.96 26.34 -2.04
N THR A 35 5.77 26.55 -1.46
CA THR A 35 5.10 27.85 -1.44
C THR A 35 5.91 28.84 -0.61
N GLN A 36 6.35 28.47 0.59
CA GLN A 36 7.17 29.34 1.44
C GLN A 36 8.51 29.72 0.78
N ILE A 37 9.17 28.78 0.10
CA ILE A 37 10.41 29.05 -0.65
C ILE A 37 10.12 30.02 -1.80
N GLY A 38 9.03 29.80 -2.55
CA GLY A 38 8.61 30.70 -3.64
C GLY A 38 8.33 32.12 -3.15
N ASP A 39 7.63 32.25 -2.01
CA ASP A 39 7.31 33.55 -1.41
C ASP A 39 8.56 34.26 -0.89
N ALA A 40 9.46 33.53 -0.22
CA ALA A 40 10.74 34.07 0.26
C ALA A 40 11.67 34.50 -0.90
N ALA A 41 11.57 33.84 -2.06
CA ALA A 41 12.32 34.16 -3.26
C ALA A 41 11.89 35.48 -3.92
N SER A 42 10.73 36.02 -3.58
CA SER A 42 10.14 37.21 -4.25
C SER A 42 11.00 38.48 -4.13
N GLY A 43 11.89 38.54 -3.14
CA GLY A 43 12.88 39.63 -2.98
C GLY A 43 14.22 39.40 -3.67
N TRP A 44 14.44 38.24 -4.30
CA TRP A 44 15.73 37.89 -4.92
C TRP A 44 15.75 38.33 -6.38
N VAL A 45 16.90 38.80 -6.86
CA VAL A 45 17.06 39.27 -8.25
C VAL A 45 18.30 38.69 -8.92
N GLY A 46 18.26 38.60 -10.25
CA GLY A 46 19.40 38.18 -11.08
C GLY A 46 19.76 36.69 -10.92
N ALA A 47 21.05 36.38 -10.96
CA ALA A 47 21.55 35.00 -10.98
C ALA A 47 21.12 34.18 -9.75
N SER A 48 20.99 34.81 -8.57
CA SER A 48 20.55 34.13 -7.35
C SER A 48 19.08 33.71 -7.42
N ALA A 49 18.22 34.53 -8.02
CA ALA A 49 16.81 34.19 -8.23
C ALA A 49 16.67 33.03 -9.23
N ALA A 50 17.43 33.05 -10.32
CA ALA A 50 17.45 31.96 -11.30
C ALA A 50 17.93 30.64 -10.66
N ALA A 51 19.03 30.68 -9.91
CA ALA A 51 19.55 29.50 -9.23
C ALA A 51 18.57 28.94 -8.18
N LEU A 52 17.86 29.81 -7.46
CA LEU A 52 16.83 29.37 -6.51
C LEU A 52 15.63 28.73 -7.23
N GLY A 53 15.20 29.31 -8.36
CA GLY A 53 14.15 28.73 -9.20
C GLY A 53 14.50 27.32 -9.68
N GLU A 54 15.70 27.12 -10.23
CA GLU A 54 16.17 25.79 -10.65
C GLU A 54 16.18 24.77 -9.50
N ARG A 55 16.60 25.20 -8.31
CA ARG A 55 16.61 24.33 -7.12
C ARG A 55 15.20 24.02 -6.62
N LEU A 56 14.29 24.97 -6.67
CA LEU A 56 12.89 24.78 -6.30
C LEU A 56 12.21 23.79 -7.26
N ASP A 57 12.47 23.89 -8.57
CA ASP A 57 11.91 22.96 -9.55
C ASP A 57 12.48 21.54 -9.41
N ALA A 58 13.78 21.42 -9.11
CA ALA A 58 14.39 20.13 -8.78
C ALA A 58 13.80 19.51 -7.49
N LEU A 59 13.51 20.34 -6.48
CA LEU A 59 12.87 19.90 -5.24
C LEU A 59 11.44 19.42 -5.50
N ARG A 60 10.66 20.16 -6.28
CA ARG A 60 9.31 19.77 -6.72
C ARG A 60 9.29 18.44 -7.44
N THR A 61 10.21 18.26 -8.39
CA THR A 61 10.34 16.99 -9.14
C THR A 61 10.66 15.83 -8.20
N SER A 62 11.55 16.04 -7.23
CA SER A 62 11.93 15.02 -6.25
C SER A 62 10.77 14.68 -5.30
N ALA A 63 10.04 15.70 -4.84
CA ALA A 63 8.87 15.56 -4.00
C ALA A 63 7.75 14.77 -4.70
N GLU A 64 7.50 15.08 -5.98
CA GLU A 64 6.51 14.37 -6.80
C GLU A 64 6.89 12.89 -6.98
N ALA A 65 8.17 12.60 -7.21
CA ALA A 65 8.64 11.21 -7.33
C ALA A 65 8.46 10.41 -6.01
N VAL A 66 8.75 11.01 -4.86
CA VAL A 66 8.59 10.37 -3.55
C VAL A 66 7.12 10.14 -3.23
N THR A 67 6.28 11.17 -3.39
CA THR A 67 4.84 11.08 -3.10
C THR A 67 4.16 10.09 -4.03
N THR A 68 4.47 10.10 -5.33
CA THR A 68 3.96 9.10 -6.29
C THR A 68 4.32 7.68 -5.85
N ARG A 69 5.57 7.44 -5.46
CA ARG A 69 6.02 6.11 -5.03
C ARG A 69 5.30 5.62 -3.76
N LEU A 70 5.02 6.52 -2.81
CA LEU A 70 4.24 6.18 -1.62
C LEU A 70 2.80 5.79 -1.98
N GLY A 71 2.15 6.55 -2.86
CA GLY A 71 0.80 6.25 -3.35
C GLY A 71 0.74 4.93 -4.13
N ASP A 72 1.73 4.68 -4.98
CA ASP A 72 1.86 3.41 -5.73
C ASP A 72 2.03 2.22 -4.79
N HIS A 73 2.85 2.35 -3.75
CA HIS A 73 3.02 1.28 -2.78
C HIS A 73 1.75 1.03 -1.96
N SER A 74 1.06 2.09 -1.52
CA SER A 74 -0.24 1.98 -0.84
C SER A 74 -1.25 1.21 -1.70
N THR A 75 -1.33 1.56 -2.98
CA THR A 75 -2.21 0.90 -3.95
C THR A 75 -1.83 -0.57 -4.13
N LYS A 76 -0.54 -0.88 -4.29
CA LYS A 76 -0.06 -2.27 -4.46
C LYS A 76 -0.36 -3.12 -3.23
N PHE A 77 -0.15 -2.61 -2.02
CA PHE A 77 -0.48 -3.34 -0.79
C PHE A 77 -1.98 -3.63 -0.69
N THR A 78 -2.82 -2.66 -1.05
CA THR A 78 -4.28 -2.85 -1.09
C THR A 78 -4.68 -3.94 -2.08
N LEU A 79 -4.12 -3.90 -3.30
CA LEU A 79 -4.37 -4.90 -4.33
C LEU A 79 -3.90 -6.29 -3.90
N SER A 80 -2.69 -6.39 -3.34
CA SER A 80 -2.16 -7.67 -2.86
C SER A 80 -3.01 -8.25 -1.73
N ALA A 81 -3.53 -7.43 -0.80
CA ALA A 81 -4.44 -7.90 0.24
C ALA A 81 -5.69 -8.56 -0.37
N HIS A 82 -6.30 -7.90 -1.37
CA HIS A 82 -7.47 -8.42 -2.07
C HIS A 82 -7.16 -9.70 -2.86
N GLU A 83 -6.01 -9.77 -3.52
CA GLU A 83 -5.57 -10.97 -4.25
C GLU A 83 -5.38 -12.17 -3.31
N PHE A 84 -4.77 -11.97 -2.14
CA PHE A 84 -4.62 -13.02 -1.13
C PHE A 84 -5.96 -13.53 -0.60
N GLU A 85 -6.89 -12.64 -0.26
CA GLU A 85 -8.22 -13.03 0.21
C GLU A 85 -8.99 -13.81 -0.86
N SER A 86 -8.98 -13.33 -2.10
CA SER A 86 -9.63 -14.03 -3.22
C SER A 86 -9.03 -15.41 -3.47
N GLN A 87 -7.71 -15.56 -3.28
CA GLN A 87 -7.03 -16.84 -3.44
C GLN A 87 -7.34 -17.81 -2.28
N ASP A 88 -7.44 -17.30 -1.06
CA ASP A 88 -7.82 -18.08 0.12
C ASP A 88 -9.26 -18.60 0.00
N ASP A 89 -10.21 -17.75 -0.39
CA ASP A 89 -11.62 -18.11 -0.61
C ASP A 89 -11.74 -19.23 -1.67
N SER A 90 -11.10 -19.07 -2.82
CA SER A 90 -11.09 -20.06 -3.92
C SER A 90 -10.46 -21.39 -3.49
N SER A 91 -9.40 -21.31 -2.66
CA SER A 91 -8.75 -22.50 -2.09
C SER A 91 -9.67 -23.21 -1.10
N GLY A 92 -10.36 -22.46 -0.23
CA GLY A 92 -11.35 -22.96 0.71
C GLY A 92 -12.52 -23.67 0.01
N GLU A 93 -13.06 -23.09 -1.07
CA GLU A 93 -14.11 -23.71 -1.89
C GLU A 93 -13.62 -25.02 -2.53
N THR A 94 -12.37 -25.05 -2.99
CA THR A 94 -11.77 -26.24 -3.58
C THR A 94 -11.60 -27.33 -2.52
N ILE A 95 -11.09 -27.00 -1.33
CA ILE A 95 -10.93 -27.93 -0.21
C ILE A 95 -12.29 -28.47 0.23
N SER A 96 -13.29 -27.60 0.41
CA SER A 96 -14.65 -28.01 0.80
C SER A 96 -15.30 -28.97 -0.19
N ARG A 97 -14.93 -28.90 -1.47
CA ARG A 97 -15.45 -29.77 -2.52
C ARG A 97 -14.75 -31.13 -2.56
N VAL A 98 -13.48 -31.18 -2.16
CA VAL A 98 -12.64 -32.39 -2.20
C VAL A 98 -12.75 -33.19 -0.91
N ILE A 99 -12.97 -32.55 0.24
CA ILE A 99 -13.24 -33.26 1.50
C ILE A 99 -14.67 -33.83 1.42
N PRO A 100 -14.85 -35.16 1.36
CA PRO A 100 -16.18 -35.74 1.48
C PRO A 100 -16.65 -35.45 2.90
N THR A 101 -17.79 -34.78 3.06
CA THR A 101 -18.52 -34.79 4.33
C THR A 101 -18.97 -36.22 4.57
N SER A 102 -18.12 -37.07 5.15
CA SER A 102 -18.53 -38.38 5.63
C SER A 102 -19.63 -38.16 6.66
N PRO A 103 -20.89 -38.54 6.40
CA PRO A 103 -21.88 -38.56 7.45
C PRO A 103 -21.40 -39.59 8.47
N THR A 104 -21.26 -39.15 9.71
CA THR A 104 -21.13 -40.05 10.85
C THR A 104 -22.47 -40.77 10.95
N ASP A 105 -22.62 -41.88 10.22
CA ASP A 105 -23.75 -42.78 10.37
C ASP A 105 -23.59 -43.51 11.72
N SER A 106 -23.99 -42.81 12.78
CA SER A 106 -24.30 -43.41 14.07
C SER A 106 -25.69 -44.03 13.99
N SER A 107 -25.81 -45.14 13.27
CA SER A 107 -27.00 -45.98 13.31
C SER A 107 -26.60 -47.44 13.52
N SER A 108 -26.70 -47.84 14.79
CA SER A 108 -27.40 -49.05 15.20
C SER A 108 -26.99 -50.36 14.53
N HIS A 109 -26.04 -51.10 15.09
CA HIS A 109 -26.09 -52.58 15.08
C HIS A 109 -25.32 -53.16 16.27
N LEU A 110 -25.97 -53.19 17.43
CA LEU A 110 -25.77 -54.24 18.43
C LEU A 110 -27.14 -54.82 18.73
N ASN A 111 -27.50 -55.83 17.93
CA ASN A 111 -28.62 -56.71 18.20
C ASN A 111 -28.08 -58.14 18.18
N LEU A 112 -28.30 -58.82 19.30
CA LEU A 112 -28.09 -60.24 19.64
C LEU A 112 -26.65 -60.67 19.97
#